data_AF-A0ABD6SN32-F1
#
_entry.id   AF-A0ABD6SN32-F1
#
_cell.length_a   1.000
_cell.length_b   1.000
_cell.length_c   1.000
_cell.angle_alpha   90.00
_cell.angle_beta   90.00
_cell.angle_gamma   90.00
#
_symmetry.space_group_name_H-M   'P 1'
#
loop_
_entity.id
_entity.type
_entity.pdbx_description
1 polymer ?
#
loop_
_entity_poly.entity_id
_entity_poly.type
_entity_poly.pdbx_seq_one_letter_code
_entity_poly.pdbx_strand_id
1 'polypeptide(L)'
;MSQNPVETIDVITTVALATETYIDVMKNAKMEPQVPDFAFDIQEALPVFYKELEGLKEQLEAEGQEVEENTFTRYFFEKLVFDKYKVVETVANNGEKIKPFYKLSDCRF
;
A
#
# COMPACT_ATOMS: atom_id res chain seq x y z
N MET A 1 5.93 -5.11 -34.20
CA MET A 1 6.28 -5.70 -32.90
C MET A 1 5.27 -5.16 -31.91
N SER A 2 4.32 -6.01 -31.51
CA SER A 2 3.29 -5.63 -30.55
C SER A 2 3.98 -5.41 -29.21
N GLN A 3 3.95 -4.17 -28.70
CA GLN A 3 4.16 -3.95 -27.28
C GLN A 3 2.96 -4.59 -26.57
N ASN A 4 3.19 -5.74 -25.93
CA ASN A 4 2.25 -6.21 -24.93
C ASN A 4 2.13 -5.08 -23.90
N PRO A 5 0.93 -4.61 -23.55
CA PRO A 5 0.80 -3.67 -22.46
C PRO A 5 1.34 -4.38 -21.22
N VAL A 6 2.41 -3.84 -20.64
CA VAL A 6 2.80 -4.13 -19.26
C VAL A 6 1.51 -4.03 -18.47
N GLU A 7 1.11 -5.11 -17.79
CA GLU A 7 -0.02 -5.07 -16.85
C GLU A 7 0.33 -3.99 -15.84
N THR A 8 -0.19 -2.79 -16.11
CA THR A 8 -0.09 -1.65 -15.23
C THR A 8 -1.31 -1.85 -14.36
N ILE A 9 -1.14 -2.15 -13.06
CA ILE A 9 -2.28 -2.25 -12.17
C ILE A 9 -3.21 -1.05 -12.43
N ASP A 10 -4.49 -1.34 -12.69
CA ASP A 10 -5.44 -0.30 -13.02
C ASP A 10 -5.49 0.71 -11.86
N VAL A 11 -5.54 2.00 -12.18
CA VAL A 11 -5.66 3.07 -11.18
C VAL A 11 -6.87 2.80 -10.29
N ILE A 12 -7.97 2.28 -10.87
CA ILE A 12 -9.17 1.91 -10.12
C ILE A 12 -8.86 0.80 -9.12
N THR A 13 -8.16 -0.26 -9.54
CA THR A 13 -7.74 -1.36 -8.65
C THR A 13 -6.82 -0.86 -7.55
N THR A 14 -5.87 0.00 -7.89
CA THR A 14 -4.94 0.61 -6.91
C THR A 14 -5.69 1.39 -5.85
N VAL A 15 -6.62 2.26 -6.26
CA VAL A 15 -7.45 3.06 -5.35
C VAL A 15 -8.34 2.17 -4.49
N ALA A 16 -8.92 1.11 -5.07
CA ALA A 16 -9.73 0.15 -4.32
C ALA A 16 -8.90 -0.57 -3.25
N LEU A 17 -7.74 -1.12 -3.60
CA LEU A 17 -6.83 -1.79 -2.67
C LEU A 17 -6.30 -0.85 -1.59
N ALA A 18 -5.96 0.38 -1.95
CA ALA A 18 -5.56 1.42 -1.00
C ALA A 18 -6.68 1.71 0.00
N THR A 19 -7.92 1.87 -0.48
CA THR A 19 -9.10 2.13 0.35
C THR A 19 -9.42 0.96 1.28
N GLU A 20 -9.37 -0.27 0.77
CA GLU A 20 -9.55 -1.46 1.59
C GLU A 20 -8.49 -1.56 2.69
N THR A 21 -7.22 -1.38 2.32
CA THR A 21 -6.09 -1.39 3.25
C THR A 21 -6.27 -0.35 4.35
N TYR A 22 -6.67 0.87 3.98
CA TYR A 22 -6.98 1.92 4.94
C TYR A 22 -8.08 1.52 5.92
N ILE A 23 -9.22 1.03 5.40
CA ILE A 23 -10.35 0.61 6.24
C ILE A 23 -9.92 -0.50 7.19
N ASP A 24 -9.13 -1.47 6.73
CA ASP A 24 -8.65 -2.57 7.55
C ASP A 24 -7.72 -2.08 8.66
N VAL A 25 -6.79 -1.17 8.36
CA VAL A 25 -5.92 -0.55 9.38
C VAL A 25 -6.74 0.20 10.41
N MET A 26 -7.66 1.06 9.99
CA MET A 26 -8.48 1.86 10.90
C MET A 26 -9.36 0.99 11.80
N LYS A 27 -9.98 -0.06 11.23
CA LYS A 27 -10.80 -1.02 11.97
C LYS A 27 -9.99 -1.79 13.01
N ASN A 28 -8.80 -2.27 12.64
CA ASN A 28 -7.92 -2.99 13.58
C ASN A 28 -7.33 -2.06 14.66
N ALA A 29 -7.09 -0.79 14.32
CA ALA A 29 -6.66 0.23 15.26
C ALA A 29 -7.78 0.79 16.13
N LYS A 30 -9.05 0.42 15.87
CA LYS A 30 -10.25 0.99 16.49
C LYS A 30 -10.30 2.52 16.38
N MET A 31 -9.84 3.05 15.25
CA MET A 31 -9.82 4.48 14.92
C MET A 31 -10.93 4.79 13.91
N GLU A 32 -11.54 5.96 14.01
CA GLU A 32 -12.60 6.38 13.10
C GLU A 32 -12.03 6.74 11.71
N PRO A 33 -12.53 6.16 10.61
CA PRO A 33 -12.08 6.49 9.26
C PRO A 33 -12.43 7.93 8.86
N GLN A 34 -11.44 8.66 8.37
CA GLN A 34 -11.51 9.98 7.75
C GLN A 34 -11.39 9.85 6.22
N VAL A 35 -12.41 9.24 5.62
CA VAL A 35 -12.42 8.85 4.19
C VAL A 35 -12.17 10.03 3.22
N PRO A 36 -12.74 11.24 3.41
CA PRO A 36 -12.47 12.36 2.52
C PRO A 36 -11.00 12.74 2.48
N ASP A 37 -10.31 12.73 3.63
CA ASP A 37 -8.90 13.07 3.73
C ASP A 37 -8.03 11.99 3.07
N PHE A 38 -8.39 10.71 3.25
CA PHE A 38 -7.66 9.61 2.63
C PHE A 38 -7.72 9.63 1.10
N ALA A 39 -8.81 10.10 0.49
CA ALA A 39 -8.91 10.21 -0.97
C ALA A 39 -7.86 11.19 -1.55
N PHE A 40 -7.62 12.31 -0.88
CA PHE A 40 -6.55 13.25 -1.25
C PHE A 40 -5.17 12.63 -1.05
N ASP A 41 -5.00 11.90 0.05
CA ASP A 41 -3.74 11.23 0.38
C ASP A 41 -3.36 10.18 -0.67
N ILE A 42 -4.32 9.41 -1.18
CA ILE A 42 -4.09 8.49 -2.29
C ILE A 42 -3.63 9.26 -3.53
N GLN A 43 -4.35 10.33 -3.89
CA GLN A 43 -4.02 11.11 -5.09
C GLN A 43 -2.60 11.68 -5.04
N GLU A 44 -2.16 12.17 -3.88
CA GLU A 44 -0.79 12.66 -3.67
C GLU A 44 0.25 11.53 -3.70
N ALA A 45 -0.12 10.33 -3.25
CA ALA A 45 0.78 9.19 -3.14
C ALA A 45 0.97 8.41 -4.45
N LEU A 46 0.00 8.43 -5.37
CA LEU A 46 0.03 7.66 -6.62
C LEU A 46 1.34 7.84 -7.44
N PRO A 47 1.88 9.06 -7.64
CA PRO A 47 3.14 9.22 -8.39
C PRO A 47 4.33 8.54 -7.71
N VAL A 48 4.38 8.56 -6.37
CA VAL A 48 5.45 7.92 -5.60
C VAL A 48 5.26 6.39 -5.63
N PHE A 49 4.02 5.93 -5.46
CA PHE A 49 3.65 4.52 -5.56
C PHE A 49 4.12 3.90 -6.88
N TYR A 50 3.77 4.49 -8.03
CA TYR A 50 4.17 3.94 -9.33
C TYR A 50 5.69 3.93 -9.51
N LYS A 51 6.39 4.94 -8.99
CA LYS A 51 7.86 4.99 -9.04
C LYS A 51 8.50 3.88 -8.19
N GLU A 52 7.98 3.63 -6.99
CA GLU A 52 8.50 2.57 -6.13
C GLU A 52 8.14 1.18 -6.66
N LEU A 53 6.94 1.00 -7.23
CA LEU A 53 6.52 -0.24 -7.87
C LEU A 53 7.45 -0.59 -9.04
N GLU A 54 7.73 0.38 -9.92
CA GLU A 54 8.63 0.16 -11.06
C GLU A 54 10.04 -0.18 -10.60
N GLY A 55 10.56 0.52 -9.59
CA GLY A 55 11.87 0.20 -9.01
C GLY A 55 11.92 -1.21 -8.40
N LEU A 56 10.83 -1.67 -7.77
CA LEU A 56 10.74 -3.04 -7.27
C LEU A 56 10.65 -4.06 -8.40
N LYS A 57 9.92 -3.75 -9.49
CA LYS A 57 9.84 -4.59 -10.70
C LYS A 57 11.22 -4.78 -11.33
N GLU A 58 11.95 -3.69 -11.56
CA GLU A 58 13.31 -3.73 -12.09
C GLU A 58 14.25 -4.55 -11.20
N GLN A 59 14.13 -4.41 -9.88
CA GLN A 59 14.94 -5.18 -8.93
C GLN A 59 14.64 -6.69 -9.01
N LEU A 60 13.35 -7.08 -8.95
CA LEU A 60 12.97 -8.48 -8.95
C LEU A 60 13.19 -9.15 -10.30
N GLU A 61 13.00 -8.42 -11.41
CA GLU A 61 13.31 -8.92 -12.75
C GLU A 61 14.79 -9.30 -12.87
N ALA A 62 15.69 -8.50 -12.29
CA ALA A 62 17.13 -8.83 -12.22
C ALA A 62 17.43 -10.08 -11.37
N GLU A 63 16.56 -10.41 -10.41
CA GLU A 63 16.61 -11.61 -9.58
C GLU A 63 15.86 -12.81 -10.24
N GLY A 64 15.25 -12.62 -11.42
CA GLY A 64 14.45 -13.63 -12.11
C GLY A 64 13.09 -13.89 -11.44
N GLN A 65 12.60 -12.93 -10.66
CA GLN A 65 11.34 -12.97 -9.92
C GLN A 65 10.35 -11.95 -10.47
N GLU A 66 9.06 -12.14 -10.15
CA GLU A 66 7.99 -11.20 -10.48
C GLU A 66 7.47 -10.51 -9.22
N VAL A 67 6.93 -9.30 -9.38
CA VAL A 67 6.33 -8.54 -8.27
C VAL A 67 4.87 -8.93 -8.09
N GLU A 68 4.49 -9.23 -6.86
CA GLU A 68 3.07 -9.30 -6.49
C GLU A 68 2.51 -7.89 -6.28
N GLU A 69 2.02 -7.26 -7.36
CA GLU A 69 1.58 -5.86 -7.35
C GLU A 69 0.48 -5.58 -6.33
N ASN A 70 -0.44 -6.53 -6.11
CA ASN A 70 -1.50 -6.41 -5.11
C ASN A 70 -0.93 -6.34 -3.68
N THR A 71 0.01 -7.23 -3.35
CA THR A 71 0.67 -7.25 -2.02
C THR A 71 1.53 -6.01 -1.84
N PHE A 72 2.24 -5.57 -2.89
CA PHE A 72 2.99 -4.32 -2.86
C PHE A 72 2.09 -3.10 -2.65
N THR A 73 0.95 -3.02 -3.34
CA THR A 73 -0.04 -1.95 -3.19
C THR A 73 -0.51 -1.86 -1.74
N ARG A 74 -0.89 -3.00 -1.16
CA ARG A 74 -1.33 -3.07 0.23
C ARG A 74 -0.21 -2.69 1.21
N TYR A 75 1.00 -3.18 1.00
CA TYR A 75 2.18 -2.80 1.79
C TYR A 75 2.46 -1.29 1.74
N PHE A 76 2.48 -0.70 0.54
CA PHE A 76 2.78 0.71 0.34
C PHE A 76 1.75 1.60 1.06
N PHE A 77 0.46 1.34 0.84
CA PHE A 77 -0.60 2.14 1.45
C PHE A 77 -0.76 1.87 2.94
N GLU A 78 -0.51 0.65 3.43
CA GLU A 78 -0.47 0.38 4.87
C GLU A 78 0.58 1.24 5.55
N LYS A 79 1.80 1.27 5.01
CA LYS A 79 2.89 2.09 5.55
C LYS A 79 2.50 3.57 5.58
N LEU A 80 1.94 4.07 4.48
CA LEU A 80 1.46 5.44 4.38
C LEU A 80 0.43 5.76 5.47
N VAL A 81 -0.54 4.86 5.69
CA VAL A 81 -1.58 5.04 6.72
C VAL A 81 -0.97 5.00 8.13
N PHE A 82 -0.08 4.06 8.40
CA PHE A 82 0.61 3.94 9.69
C PHE A 82 1.37 5.23 10.05
N ASP A 83 2.09 5.79 9.08
CA ASP A 83 2.90 6.99 9.25
C ASP A 83 2.02 8.25 9.36
N LYS A 84 1.11 8.46 8.39
CA LYS A 84 0.32 9.70 8.27
C LYS A 84 -0.69 9.87 9.40
N TYR A 85 -1.34 8.78 9.81
CA TYR A 85 -2.34 8.80 10.90
C TYR A 85 -1.75 8.41 12.26
N LYS A 86 -0.42 8.23 12.35
CA LYS A 86 0.28 7.85 13.60
C LYS A 86 -0.39 6.68 14.31
N VAL A 87 -0.75 5.65 13.54
CA VAL A 87 -1.59 4.54 14.01
C VAL A 87 -0.92 3.81 15.18
N VAL A 88 0.39 3.53 15.06
CA VAL A 88 1.16 2.83 16.10
C VAL A 88 1.18 3.61 17.40
N GLU A 89 1.42 4.93 17.34
CA GLU A 89 1.45 5.81 18.51
C GLU A 89 0.07 5.88 19.17
N THR A 90 -0.98 6.05 18.38
CA THR A 90 -2.37 6.15 18.86
C THR A 90 -2.80 4.86 19.56
N VAL A 91 -2.55 3.71 18.94
CA VAL A 91 -2.87 2.39 19.52
C VAL A 91 -2.05 2.14 20.79
N ALA A 92 -0.77 2.50 20.82
CA ALA A 92 0.08 2.36 21.99
C ALA A 92 -0.39 3.23 23.17
N ASN A 93 -0.86 4.45 22.91
CA ASN A 93 -1.44 5.34 23.93
C ASN A 93 -2.70 4.75 24.57
N ASN A 94 -3.42 3.89 23.86
CA ASN A 94 -4.58 3.15 24.37
C ASN A 94 -4.19 1.83 25.09
N GLY A 95 -2.90 1.56 25.26
CA GLY A 95 -2.40 0.34 25.91
C GLY A 95 -2.45 -0.92 25.03
N GLU A 96 -2.73 -0.76 23.74
CA GLU A 96 -2.82 -1.85 22.77
C GLU A 96 -1.55 -1.90 21.89
N LYS A 97 -1.44 -2.92 21.03
CA LYS A 97 -0.36 -3.05 20.06
C LYS A 97 -0.94 -3.45 18.71
N ILE A 98 -0.46 -2.81 17.66
CA ILE A 98 -0.74 -3.15 16.28
C ILE A 98 0.58 -3.39 15.54
N LYS A 99 0.57 -4.34 14.62
CA LYS A 99 1.71 -4.66 13.76
C LYS A 99 1.27 -4.51 12.30
N PRO A 100 2.19 -4.17 11.38
CA PRO A 100 1.90 -4.21 9.94
C PRO A 100 1.39 -5.60 9.53
N PHE A 101 0.38 -5.61 8.68
CA PHE A 101 -0.23 -6.79 8.09
C PHE A 101 0.57 -7.27 6.87
N TYR A 102 1.15 -6.35 6.11
CA TYR A 102 1.88 -6.63 4.87
C TYR A 102 3.38 -6.33 5.04
N LYS A 103 4.22 -7.11 4.36
CA LYS A 103 5.66 -6.90 4.34
C LYS A 103 6.19 -6.87 2.92
N LEU A 104 7.25 -6.09 2.70
CA LEU A 104 7.92 -6.03 1.41
C LEU A 104 8.49 -7.40 0.98
N SER A 105 8.87 -8.26 1.93
CA SER A 105 9.31 -9.63 1.64
C SER A 105 8.24 -10.48 0.95
N ASP A 106 6.97 -10.14 1.16
CA ASP A 106 5.82 -10.90 0.67
C ASP A 106 5.46 -10.49 -0.77
N CYS A 107 6.13 -9.47 -1.33
CA CYS A 107 5.82 -8.90 -2.65
C CYS A 107 6.52 -9.62 -3.82
N ARG A 108 7.04 -10.84 -3.63
CA ARG A 108 7.88 -11.55 -4.59
C ARG A 108 7.30 -12.92 -4.91
N PHE A 109 7.37 -13.33 -6.18
CA PHE A 109 7.03 -14.67 -6.65
C PHE A 109 8.25 -15.54 -6.96
#